data_AF-A0A9X1RMJ2-F1
#
_entry.id   AF-A0A9X1RMJ2-F1
#
_cell.length_a   1.000
_cell.length_b   1.000
_cell.length_c   1.000
_cell.angle_alpha   90.00
_cell.angle_beta   90.00
_cell.angle_gamma   90.00
#
_symmetry.space_group_name_H-M   'P 1'
#
loop_
_entity.id
_entity.type
_entity.pdbx_description
1 polymer ?
#
loop_
_entity_poly.entity_id
_entity_poly.type
_entity_poly.pdbx_seq_one_letter_code
_entity_poly.pdbx_strand_id
1 'polypeptide(L)'
;MLPLFVVLCALCAGLAALLTPHVAQAQPEDERFDCTSNPHEFISALIEEKSIDPKPSRVEANSVNAFRPVHGNRLSAFGFPIYVVLGYAHDDTLFHRGAGKEIDAPVYGVVVSAPAESVRTRVREANSDATVHSVVPLLLTAIVCGG
;
A
#
# COMPACT_ATOMS: atom_id res chain seq x y z
N MET A 1 -4.29 -66.76 -9.53
CA MET A 1 -4.39 -65.69 -10.55
C MET A 1 -5.13 -64.53 -9.91
N LEU A 2 -4.44 -63.42 -9.67
CA LEU A 2 -5.02 -62.15 -9.20
C LEU A 2 -6.13 -61.69 -10.17
N PRO A 3 -7.09 -60.89 -9.71
CA PRO A 3 -6.83 -59.44 -9.77
C PRO A 3 -7.15 -58.82 -8.41
N LEU A 4 -6.19 -58.18 -7.72
CA LEU A 4 -5.63 -56.87 -8.08
C LEU A 4 -6.68 -55.78 -8.41
N PHE A 5 -7.98 -56.00 -8.18
CA PHE A 5 -9.01 -55.02 -8.52
C PHE A 5 -9.59 -54.29 -7.30
N VAL A 6 -9.58 -54.92 -6.12
CA VAL A 6 -10.25 -54.33 -4.94
C VAL A 6 -9.37 -53.32 -4.20
N VAL A 7 -8.04 -53.37 -4.38
CA VAL A 7 -7.12 -52.47 -3.66
C VAL A 7 -6.94 -51.11 -4.36
N LEU A 8 -7.29 -50.99 -5.66
CA LEU A 8 -7.01 -49.77 -6.42
C LEU A 8 -8.04 -48.65 -6.21
N CYS A 9 -9.27 -48.95 -5.79
CA CYS A 9 -10.32 -47.93 -5.61
C CYS A 9 -10.32 -47.23 -4.25
N ALA A 10 -9.62 -47.77 -3.24
CA ALA A 10 -9.60 -47.17 -1.89
C ALA A 10 -8.56 -46.06 -1.71
N LEU A 11 -7.64 -45.89 -2.66
CA LEU A 11 -6.53 -44.90 -2.56
C LEU A 11 -6.82 -43.55 -3.21
N CYS A 12 -7.93 -43.39 -3.95
CA CYS A 12 -8.26 -42.13 -4.64
C CYS A 12 -9.17 -41.18 -3.82
N ALA A 13 -9.69 -41.59 -2.66
CA ALA A 13 -10.66 -40.80 -1.90
C ALA A 13 -10.02 -39.89 -0.81
N GLY A 14 -8.69 -39.89 -0.66
CA GLY A 14 -8.01 -39.26 0.48
C GLY A 14 -7.28 -37.95 0.22
N LEU A 15 -7.32 -37.38 -0.99
CA LEU A 15 -6.50 -36.19 -1.35
C LEU A 15 -7.30 -34.90 -1.65
N ALA A 16 -8.59 -34.84 -1.34
CA ALA A 16 -9.43 -33.68 -1.67
C ALA A 16 -9.59 -32.62 -0.55
N ALA A 17 -8.87 -32.74 0.58
CA ALA A 17 -9.22 -32.00 1.81
C ALA A 17 -8.25 -30.88 2.26
N LEU A 18 -7.36 -30.36 1.42
CA LEU A 18 -6.41 -29.30 1.84
C LEU A 18 -6.30 -28.11 0.88
N LEU A 19 -7.36 -27.81 0.11
CA LEU A 19 -7.50 -26.49 -0.51
C LEU A 19 -8.29 -25.61 0.45
N THR A 20 -7.69 -25.25 1.60
CA THR A 20 -8.22 -24.13 2.36
C THR A 20 -8.12 -22.90 1.47
N PRO A 21 -9.23 -22.20 1.17
CA PRO A 21 -9.13 -20.93 0.47
C PRO A 21 -8.27 -20.04 1.37
N HIS A 22 -7.08 -19.70 0.87
CA HIS A 22 -6.27 -18.66 1.48
C HIS A 22 -7.05 -17.38 1.21
N VAL A 23 -7.96 -17.05 2.15
CA VAL A 23 -8.58 -15.73 2.18
C VAL A 23 -7.39 -14.79 2.28
N ALA A 24 -7.10 -14.08 1.19
CA ALA A 24 -6.14 -13.00 1.19
C ALA A 24 -6.70 -11.95 2.14
N GLN A 25 -6.36 -12.08 3.42
CA GLN A 25 -6.68 -11.05 4.39
C GLN A 25 -5.94 -9.80 3.92
N ALA A 26 -6.67 -8.70 3.78
CA ALA A 26 -6.07 -7.39 3.66
C ALA A 26 -5.02 -7.28 4.76
N GLN A 27 -3.79 -6.94 4.39
CA GLN A 27 -2.75 -6.81 5.40
C GLN A 27 -3.15 -5.63 6.31
N PRO A 28 -2.86 -5.65 7.62
CA PRO A 28 -3.23 -4.54 8.53
C PRO A 28 -2.69 -3.18 8.08
N GLU A 29 -1.66 -3.18 7.23
CA GLU A 29 -1.07 -1.98 6.60
C GLU A 29 -1.98 -1.37 5.52
N ASP A 30 -2.84 -2.18 4.89
CA ASP A 30 -3.75 -1.76 3.81
C ASP A 30 -4.99 -1.04 4.34
N GLU A 31 -5.38 -1.31 5.60
CA GLU A 31 -6.51 -0.62 6.27
C GLU A 31 -6.28 0.90 6.36
N ARG A 32 -5.02 1.35 6.33
CA ARG A 32 -4.65 2.78 6.33
C ARG A 32 -5.01 3.50 5.03
N PHE A 33 -5.51 2.79 4.03
CA PHE A 33 -5.92 3.32 2.73
C PHE A 33 -7.44 3.16 2.49
N ASP A 34 -8.25 3.11 3.55
CA ASP A 34 -9.70 3.27 3.47
C ASP A 34 -10.14 4.71 3.13
N CYS A 35 -9.18 5.64 3.03
CA CYS A 35 -9.37 7.05 2.73
C CYS A 35 -10.23 7.82 3.76
N THR A 36 -10.37 7.31 4.98
CA THR A 36 -11.13 7.97 6.07
C THR A 36 -10.27 8.82 7.00
N SER A 37 -8.98 8.52 7.09
CA SER A 37 -8.01 9.30 7.88
C SER A 37 -7.66 10.64 7.22
N ASN A 38 -7.15 11.59 8.00
CA ASN A 38 -6.56 12.82 7.46
C ASN A 38 -5.03 12.71 7.33
N PRO A 39 -4.37 13.56 6.51
CA PRO A 39 -2.93 13.46 6.29
C PRO A 39 -2.07 13.59 7.54
N HIS A 40 -2.48 14.41 8.53
CA HIS A 40 -1.74 14.57 9.78
C HIS A 40 -1.67 13.25 10.52
N GLU A 41 -2.81 12.62 10.76
CA GLU A 41 -2.91 11.35 11.48
C GLU A 41 -2.12 10.25 10.77
N PHE A 42 -2.25 10.17 9.44
CA PHE A 42 -1.53 9.18 8.63
C PHE A 42 0.00 9.31 8.78
N ILE A 43 0.56 10.52 8.67
CA ILE A 43 2.01 10.73 8.75
C ILE A 43 2.50 10.64 10.20
N SER A 44 1.78 11.21 11.17
CA SER A 44 2.15 11.16 12.58
C SER A 44 2.22 9.73 13.09
N ALA A 45 1.28 8.86 12.72
CA ALA A 45 1.32 7.44 13.07
C ALA A 45 2.60 6.76 12.57
N LEU A 46 3.01 7.01 11.31
CA LEU A 46 4.23 6.43 10.75
C LEU A 46 5.51 6.97 11.42
N ILE A 47 5.50 8.24 11.86
CA ILE A 47 6.59 8.84 12.63
C ILE A 47 6.70 8.21 14.02
N GLU A 48 5.57 8.06 14.72
CA GLU A 48 5.50 7.46 16.06
C GLU A 48 5.96 5.99 16.05
N GLU A 49 5.56 5.24 15.02
CA GLU A 49 6.01 3.88 14.74
C GLU A 49 7.48 3.79 14.32
N LYS A 50 8.14 4.94 14.06
CA LYS A 50 9.51 5.04 13.52
C LYS A 50 9.67 4.28 12.21
N SER A 51 8.59 4.25 11.41
CA SER A 51 8.57 3.55 10.14
C SER A 51 9.08 4.45 9.00
N ILE A 52 8.97 5.78 9.17
CA ILE A 52 9.54 6.80 8.27
C ILE A 52 10.47 7.78 9.01
N ASP A 53 11.32 8.48 8.24
CA ASP A 53 12.04 9.65 8.73
C ASP A 53 11.05 10.80 9.01
N PRO A 54 11.05 11.41 10.21
CA PRO A 54 10.14 12.50 10.53
C PRO A 54 10.39 13.76 9.71
N LYS A 55 11.58 13.91 9.12
CA LYS A 55 11.87 15.03 8.23
C LYS A 55 11.54 14.66 6.79
N PRO A 56 10.78 15.48 6.06
CA PRO A 56 10.55 15.24 4.64
C PRO A 56 11.88 15.26 3.89
N SER A 57 12.10 14.21 3.10
CA SER A 57 13.27 14.07 2.23
C SER A 57 13.22 14.98 1.00
N ARG A 58 12.01 15.38 0.61
CA ARG A 58 11.73 16.31 -0.47
C ARG A 58 10.41 17.03 -0.17
N VAL A 59 10.33 18.28 -0.59
CA VAL A 59 9.11 19.09 -0.59
C VAL A 59 8.91 19.55 -2.02
N GLU A 60 7.77 19.19 -2.62
CA GLU A 60 7.44 19.58 -3.98
C GLU A 60 7.01 21.06 -4.04
N ALA A 61 7.03 21.65 -5.23
CA ALA A 61 6.63 23.04 -5.42
C ALA A 61 5.19 23.31 -4.96
N ASN A 62 4.31 22.31 -5.06
CA ASN A 62 2.92 22.37 -4.61
C ASN A 62 2.71 21.99 -3.14
N SER A 63 3.77 21.99 -2.34
CA SER A 63 3.79 21.67 -0.91
C SER A 63 3.52 20.21 -0.53
N VAL A 64 3.48 19.28 -1.49
CA VAL A 64 3.48 17.84 -1.14
C VAL A 64 4.83 17.47 -0.54
N ASN A 65 4.80 16.90 0.67
CA ASN A 65 5.98 16.45 1.40
C ASN A 65 6.19 14.96 1.14
N ALA A 66 7.45 14.56 0.93
CA ALA A 66 7.82 13.18 0.65
C ALA A 66 8.77 12.66 1.74
N PHE A 67 8.32 11.67 2.50
CA PHE A 67 9.04 11.08 3.63
C PHE A 67 9.62 9.72 3.25
N ARG A 68 10.87 9.46 3.65
CA ARG A 68 11.52 8.18 3.35
C ARG A 68 11.18 7.14 4.41
N PRO A 69 10.86 5.90 4.02
CA PRO A 69 10.92 4.77 4.94
C PRO A 69 12.29 4.66 5.61
N VAL A 70 12.31 4.26 6.88
CA VAL A 70 13.56 3.99 7.61
C VAL A 70 14.26 2.77 7.00
N HIS A 71 15.58 2.86 6.82
CA HIS A 71 16.38 1.76 6.27
C HIS A 71 16.22 0.49 7.11
N GLY A 72 15.88 -0.62 6.46
CA GLY A 72 15.67 -1.92 7.11
C GLY A 72 14.23 -2.22 7.51
N ASN A 73 13.34 -1.23 7.53
CA ASN A 73 11.90 -1.47 7.68
C ASN A 73 11.30 -1.86 6.32
N ARG A 74 10.61 -3.00 6.28
CA ARG A 74 9.87 -3.47 5.09
C ARG A 74 8.44 -2.92 5.10
N LEU A 75 8.32 -1.61 4.95
CA LEU A 75 7.03 -0.95 4.78
C LEU A 75 6.42 -1.39 3.44
N SER A 76 5.17 -1.85 3.49
CA SER A 76 4.43 -2.27 2.31
C SER A 76 3.04 -1.66 2.29
N ALA A 77 2.49 -1.52 1.08
CA ALA A 77 1.08 -1.21 0.86
C ALA A 77 0.58 -2.09 -0.28
N PHE A 78 -0.54 -2.76 -0.05
CA PHE A 78 -1.16 -3.73 -0.94
C PHE A 78 -0.20 -4.84 -1.39
N GLY A 79 0.72 -5.23 -0.49
CA GLY A 79 1.78 -6.21 -0.73
C GLY A 79 2.96 -5.70 -1.57
N PHE A 80 3.03 -4.41 -1.89
CA PHE A 80 4.12 -3.80 -2.65
C PHE A 80 5.05 -2.97 -1.75
N PRO A 81 6.38 -3.00 -1.98
CA PRO A 81 7.32 -2.21 -1.18
C PRO A 81 7.08 -0.72 -1.37
N ILE A 82 6.97 0.03 -0.27
CA ILE A 82 6.86 1.48 -0.30
C ILE A 82 8.23 2.09 -0.64
N TYR A 83 8.26 2.91 -1.68
CA TYR A 83 9.42 3.70 -2.10
C TYR A 83 9.48 5.05 -1.37
N VAL A 84 8.33 5.74 -1.25
CA VAL A 84 8.23 7.00 -0.51
C VAL A 84 6.80 7.19 0.03
N VAL A 85 6.66 7.89 1.15
CA VAL A 85 5.37 8.27 1.74
C VAL A 85 5.09 9.73 1.41
N LEU A 86 3.85 10.08 1.10
CA LEU A 86 3.42 11.41 0.66
C LEU A 86 2.40 11.97 1.64
N GLY A 87 2.47 13.29 1.89
CA GLY A 87 1.46 13.99 2.69
C GLY A 87 1.45 15.49 2.44
N TYR A 88 0.26 16.08 2.57
CA TYR A 88 0.06 17.52 2.63
C TYR A 88 -1.30 17.84 3.27
N ALA A 89 -1.31 18.83 4.16
CA ALA A 89 -2.50 19.50 4.64
C ALA A 89 -2.21 21.00 4.79
N HIS A 90 -3.21 21.83 4.50
CA HIS A 90 -3.10 23.28 4.63
C HIS A 90 -3.02 23.67 6.12
N ASP A 91 -2.20 24.69 6.43
CA ASP A 91 -1.98 25.24 7.77
C ASP A 91 -1.57 24.22 8.86
N ASP A 92 -1.01 23.07 8.45
CA ASP A 92 -0.53 22.05 9.37
C ASP A 92 1.00 22.09 9.47
N THR A 93 1.47 22.25 10.71
CA THR A 93 2.89 22.40 11.04
C THR A 93 3.75 21.18 10.73
N LEU A 94 3.14 20.01 10.52
CA LEU A 94 3.84 18.79 10.10
C LEU A 94 4.37 18.89 8.66
N PHE A 95 3.73 19.70 7.82
CA PHE A 95 4.03 19.81 6.39
C PHE A 95 4.80 21.09 6.07
N HIS A 96 5.95 20.92 5.43
CA HIS A 96 6.74 22.06 4.98
C HIS A 96 6.15 22.64 3.69
N ARG A 97 6.15 23.97 3.56
CA ARG A 97 5.65 24.65 2.37
C ARG A 97 6.65 24.60 1.22
N GLY A 98 6.15 24.32 0.03
CA GLY A 98 6.88 24.44 -1.23
C GLY A 98 6.97 25.89 -1.70
N ALA A 99 7.72 26.10 -2.79
CA ALA A 99 7.93 27.44 -3.37
C ALA A 99 6.85 27.88 -4.37
N GLY A 100 5.88 27.02 -4.68
CA GLY A 100 4.84 27.25 -5.71
C GLY A 100 3.44 27.38 -5.12
N LYS A 101 2.43 27.32 -6.01
CA LYS A 101 1.02 27.28 -5.60
C LYS A 101 0.74 25.93 -4.95
N GLU A 102 0.16 25.97 -3.76
CA GLU A 102 -0.31 24.79 -3.03
C GLU A 102 -1.44 24.10 -3.77
N ILE A 103 -1.57 22.79 -3.52
CA ILE A 103 -2.79 22.07 -3.90
C ILE A 103 -3.95 22.47 -2.99
N ASP A 104 -5.16 22.47 -3.56
CA ASP A 104 -6.33 23.02 -2.89
C ASP A 104 -6.93 22.02 -1.86
N ALA A 105 -6.65 20.71 -2.00
CA ALA A 105 -7.17 19.66 -1.14
C ALA A 105 -6.06 18.90 -0.38
N PRO A 106 -6.31 18.48 0.87
CA PRO A 106 -5.39 17.64 1.62
C PRO A 106 -5.22 16.28 0.93
N VAL A 107 -4.01 15.72 1.04
CA VAL A 107 -3.66 14.46 0.38
C VAL A 107 -2.68 13.67 1.24
N TYR A 108 -2.83 12.35 1.22
CA TYR A 108 -1.80 11.45 1.73
C TYR A 108 -1.73 10.19 0.87
N GLY A 109 -0.62 9.48 0.97
CA GLY A 109 -0.46 8.24 0.24
C GLY A 109 0.96 7.75 0.21
N VAL A 110 1.23 6.86 -0.74
CA VAL A 110 2.54 6.25 -0.92
C VAL A 110 2.86 6.10 -2.40
N VAL A 111 4.14 6.06 -2.73
CA VAL A 111 4.61 5.50 -3.99
C VAL A 111 5.16 4.12 -3.70
N VAL A 112 4.68 3.11 -4.42
CA VAL A 112 5.14 1.72 -4.31
C VAL A 112 5.97 1.30 -5.50
N SER A 113 6.84 0.33 -5.29
CA SER A 113 7.69 -0.29 -6.31
C SER A 113 6.95 -1.39 -7.05
N ALA A 114 5.99 -1.02 -7.91
CA ALA A 114 5.24 -1.93 -8.75
C ALA A 114 4.59 -1.23 -9.96
N PRO A 115 4.27 -1.98 -11.05
CA PRO A 115 3.50 -1.46 -12.18
C PRO A 115 2.07 -1.07 -11.79
N ALA A 116 1.55 -0.02 -12.41
CA ALA A 116 0.23 0.54 -12.07
C ALA A 116 -0.93 -0.47 -12.21
N GLU A 117 -0.83 -1.42 -13.15
CA GLU A 117 -1.87 -2.42 -13.36
C GLU A 117 -1.96 -3.43 -12.21
N SER A 118 -0.81 -3.87 -11.69
CA SER A 118 -0.74 -4.75 -10.52
C SER A 118 -1.26 -4.04 -9.27
N VAL A 119 -0.90 -2.76 -9.11
CA VAL A 119 -1.36 -1.94 -7.99
C VAL A 119 -2.87 -1.72 -8.04
N ARG A 120 -3.42 -1.31 -9.18
CA ARG A 120 -4.87 -1.11 -9.38
C ARG A 120 -5.66 -2.38 -9.09
N THR A 121 -5.11 -3.54 -9.45
CA THR A 121 -5.74 -4.83 -9.14
C THR A 121 -5.84 -5.05 -7.64
N ARG A 122 -4.75 -4.86 -6.88
CA ARG A 122 -4.76 -5.07 -5.42
C ARG A 122 -5.59 -4.04 -4.66
N VAL A 123 -5.55 -2.77 -5.05
CA VAL A 123 -6.39 -1.72 -4.46
C VAL A 123 -7.88 -2.06 -4.62
N ARG A 124 -8.27 -2.53 -5.81
CA ARG A 124 -9.65 -2.97 -6.08
C ARG A 124 -10.04 -4.21 -5.26
N GLU A 125 -9.16 -5.21 -5.17
CA GLU A 125 -9.41 -6.43 -4.36
C GLU A 125 -9.60 -6.11 -2.87
N ALA A 126 -8.92 -5.09 -2.38
CA ALA A 126 -9.05 -4.59 -1.02
C ALA A 126 -10.29 -3.70 -0.79
N ASN A 127 -11.05 -3.36 -1.84
CA ASN A 127 -12.15 -2.38 -1.78
C ASN A 127 -11.72 -1.02 -1.21
N SER A 128 -10.52 -0.56 -1.56
CA SER A 128 -10.01 0.75 -1.14
C SER A 128 -10.45 1.84 -2.12
N ASP A 129 -10.79 3.03 -1.58
CA ASP A 129 -11.16 4.22 -2.34
C ASP A 129 -9.94 5.00 -2.88
N ALA A 130 -8.73 4.50 -2.67
CA ALA A 130 -7.51 5.16 -3.10
C ALA A 130 -7.37 5.21 -4.63
N THR A 131 -6.85 6.34 -5.11
CA THR A 131 -6.55 6.55 -6.53
C THR A 131 -5.16 6.04 -6.88
N VAL A 132 -5.01 5.53 -8.12
CA VAL A 132 -3.76 4.92 -8.59
C VAL A 132 -3.19 5.69 -9.78
N HIS A 133 -1.96 6.20 -9.64
CA HIS A 133 -1.27 7.00 -10.65
C HIS A 133 0.10 6.41 -10.98
N SER A 134 0.39 6.21 -12.27
CA SER A 134 1.73 5.82 -12.72
C SER A 134 2.71 6.98 -12.54
N VAL A 135 3.79 6.77 -11.79
CA VAL A 135 4.86 7.77 -11.58
C VAL A 135 6.02 7.52 -12.53
N VAL A 136 6.56 6.29 -12.50
CA VAL A 136 7.53 5.79 -13.48
C VAL A 136 6.90 4.57 -14.12
N PRO A 137 6.56 4.62 -15.41
CA PRO A 137 5.91 3.51 -16.09
C PRO A 137 6.62 2.18 -15.82
N LEU A 138 5.84 1.17 -15.44
CA LEU A 138 6.29 -0.20 -15.12
C LEU A 138 7.14 -0.35 -13.84
N LEU A 139 7.44 0.72 -13.10
CA LEU A 139 8.33 0.65 -11.93
C LEU A 139 7.75 1.26 -10.66
N LEU A 140 7.23 2.49 -10.73
CA LEU A 140 6.75 3.23 -9.57
C LEU A 140 5.32 3.72 -9.79
N THR A 141 4.48 3.48 -8.78
CA THR A 141 3.06 3.84 -8.83
C THR A 141 2.65 4.49 -7.51
N ALA A 142 1.97 5.62 -7.59
CA ALA A 142 1.37 6.28 -6.44
C ALA A 142 -0.02 5.70 -6.13
N ILE A 143 -0.29 5.52 -4.84
CA ILE A 143 -1.58 5.18 -4.25
C ILE A 143 -1.94 6.33 -3.31
N VAL A 144 -3.05 7.01 -3.58
CA VAL A 144 -3.32 8.33 -3.00
C VAL A 144 -4.77 8.43 -2.52
N CYS A 145 -4.96 8.91 -1.29
CA CYS A 145 -6.23 9.30 -0.72
C CYS A 145 -6.34 10.83 -0.65
N GLY A 146 -7.53 11.36 -0.96
CA GLY A 146 -7.77 12.80 -1.09
C GLY A 146 -7.33 13.35 -2.46
N GLY A 147 -7.50 14.67 -2.64
CA GLY A 147 -7.37 15.35 -3.93
C GLY A 147 -8.70 15.72 -4.56
#